data_AF-A0A375BKR3-F1
#
_entry.id   AF-A0A375BKR3-F1
#
_cell.length_a   1.000
_cell.length_b   1.000
_cell.length_c   1.000
_cell.angle_alpha   90.00
_cell.angle_beta   90.00
_cell.angle_gamma   90.00
#
_symmetry.space_group_name_H-M   'P 1'
#
loop_
_entity.id
_entity.type
_entity.pdbx_description
1 polymer ?
#
loop_
_entity_poly.entity_id
_entity_poly.type
_entity_poly.pdbx_seq_one_letter_code
_entity_poly.pdbx_strand_id
1 'polypeptide(L)' 'MPKTIAPLPRGHYWATPHAPFPLDVPNGHAEVFPGAHCVSDGKWVAFYKHGEEVWACNAMYAAAPFDFAPLPSA' A
#
# COMPACT_ATOMS: atom_id res chain seq x y z
N MET A 1 -23.04 6.18 -0.10
CA MET A 1 -22.17 7.08 -0.90
C MET A 1 -20.90 6.32 -1.21
N PRO A 2 -20.48 6.16 -2.47
CA PRO A 2 -19.18 5.56 -2.76
C PRO A 2 -18.10 6.45 -2.11
N LYS A 3 -17.18 5.83 -1.36
CA LYS A 3 -16.05 6.54 -0.77
C LYS A 3 -15.17 6.98 -1.94
N THR A 4 -15.08 8.29 -2.21
CA THR A 4 -14.22 8.80 -3.27
C THR A 4 -12.78 8.43 -2.94
N ILE A 5 -12.18 7.55 -3.74
CA ILE A 5 -10.78 7.16 -3.60
C ILE A 5 -9.93 8.29 -4.18
N ALA A 6 -9.03 8.83 -3.36
CA ALA A 6 -8.04 9.82 -3.75
C ALA A 6 -6.64 9.18 -3.73
N PRO A 7 -5.66 9.71 -4.49
CA PRO A 7 -4.33 9.14 -4.48
C PRO A 7 -3.71 9.30 -3.09
N LEU A 8 -2.98 8.26 -2.64
CA LEU A 8 -2.19 8.36 -1.41
C LEU A 8 -1.20 9.53 -1.52
N PRO A 9 -1.20 10.50 -0.58
CA PRO A 9 -0.27 11.62 -0.62
C PRO A 9 1.19 11.16 -0.44
N ARG A 10 2.13 12.05 -0.77
CA ARG A 10 3.54 11.80 -0.51
C ARG A 10 3.80 11.56 0.97
N GLY A 11 4.51 10.49 1.30
CA GLY A 11 4.88 10.18 2.67
C GLY A 11 5.31 8.73 2.88
N HIS A 12 5.61 8.41 4.13
CA HIS A 12 5.92 7.07 4.61
C HIS A 12 4.74 6.55 5.41
N TYR A 13 4.31 5.32 5.13
CA TYR A 13 3.13 4.74 5.74
C TYR A 13 3.35 3.27 6.06
N TRP A 14 2.61 2.78 7.05
CA TRP A 14 2.32 1.37 7.20
C TRP A 14 1.02 1.06 6.47
N ALA A 15 1.07 0.14 5.50
CA ALA A 15 -0.09 -0.27 4.71
C ALA A 15 -0.63 -1.61 5.21
N THR A 16 -1.95 -1.68 5.41
CA THR A 16 -2.67 -2.88 5.83
C THR A 16 -3.79 -3.19 4.82
N PRO A 17 -3.83 -4.36 4.19
CA PRO A 17 -4.92 -4.72 3.28
C PRO A 17 -6.24 -4.92 4.03
N HIS A 18 -7.37 -4.51 3.45
CA HIS A 18 -8.70 -4.56 4.08
C HIS A 18 -9.19 -5.97 4.46
N ALA A 19 -8.73 -7.00 3.76
CA ALA A 19 -9.01 -8.40 4.04
C ALA A 19 -7.86 -9.27 3.53
N PRO A 20 -7.71 -10.52 3.99
CA PRO A 20 -6.89 -11.49 3.30
C PRO A 20 -7.46 -11.66 1.88
N PHE A 21 -6.80 -11.03 0.91
CA PHE A 21 -7.07 -11.27 -0.50
C PHE A 21 -6.92 -12.77 -0.78
N PRO A 22 -7.69 -13.36 -1.72
CA PRO A 22 -7.33 -14.66 -2.23
C PRO A 22 -5.88 -14.58 -2.75
N LEU A 23 -4.97 -15.27 -2.05
CA LEU A 23 -3.52 -15.22 -2.27
C LEU A 23 -3.12 -15.77 -3.65
N ASP A 24 -4.06 -16.35 -4.40
CA ASP A 24 -3.87 -16.97 -5.71
C ASP A 24 -3.86 -15.97 -6.88
N VAL A 25 -4.00 -14.67 -6.63
CA VAL A 25 -3.85 -13.65 -7.68
C VAL A 25 -2.44 -13.07 -7.64
N PRO A 26 -1.62 -13.22 -8.71
CA PRO A 26 -0.24 -12.72 -8.78
C PRO A 26 -0.19 -11.19 -8.97
N ASN A 27 -0.89 -10.45 -8.10
CA ASN A 27 -1.03 -8.99 -8.15
C ASN A 27 -0.19 -8.29 -7.05
N GLY A 28 0.69 -9.01 -6.33
CA GLY A 28 1.57 -8.45 -5.28
C GLY A 28 0.91 -8.21 -3.92
N HIS A 29 -0.43 -8.28 -3.81
CA HIS A 29 -1.15 -8.05 -2.55
C HIS A 29 -0.80 -9.07 -1.46
N ALA A 30 -0.50 -10.31 -1.87
CA ALA A 30 -0.07 -11.38 -0.97
C ALA A 30 1.23 -11.02 -0.23
N GLU A 31 2.13 -10.30 -0.89
CA GLU A 31 3.43 -9.92 -0.32
C GLU A 31 3.26 -8.80 0.72
N VAL A 32 2.28 -7.92 0.52
CA VAL A 32 1.91 -6.85 1.45
C VAL A 32 1.20 -7.40 2.69
N PHE A 33 0.50 -8.53 2.62
CA PHE A 33 -0.18 -9.11 3.78
C PHE A 33 0.81 -9.60 4.87
N PRO A 34 0.50 -9.44 6.18
CA PRO A 34 -0.63 -8.73 6.78
C PRO A 34 -0.43 -7.21 6.90
N GLY A 35 0.76 -6.73 6.56
CA GLY A 35 1.08 -5.33 6.42
C GLY A 35 2.52 -5.14 5.94
N ALA A 36 2.81 -3.99 5.34
CA ALA A 36 4.15 -3.64 4.87
C ALA A 36 4.42 -2.14 5.06
N HIS A 37 5.70 -1.78 5.16
CA HIS A 37 6.11 -0.39 5.02
C HIS A 37 5.88 0.04 3.58
N CYS A 38 5.47 1.27 3.33
CA CYS A 38 5.41 1.80 1.97
C CYS A 38 5.78 3.27 1.93
N VAL A 39 6.28 3.68 0.76
CA VAL A 39 6.63 5.06 0.45
C VAL A 39 5.80 5.49 -0.75
N SER A 40 5.11 6.62 -0.62
CA SER A 40 4.42 7.25 -1.74
C SER A 40 5.08 8.56 -2.14
N ASP A 41 5.12 8.82 -3.45
CA ASP A 41 5.51 10.12 -4.00
C ASP A 41 4.30 11.00 -4.39
N GLY A 42 3.06 10.50 -4.19
CA GLY A 42 1.80 11.09 -4.64
C GLY A 42 1.27 10.55 -5.97
N LYS A 43 2.03 9.71 -6.67
CA LYS A 43 1.68 9.09 -7.97
C LYS A 43 1.90 7.58 -7.94
N TRP A 44 2.99 7.15 -7.32
CA TRP A 44 3.40 5.76 -7.12
C TRP A 44 3.54 5.46 -5.64
N VAL A 45 3.43 4.17 -5.32
CA VAL A 45 3.62 3.60 -3.99
C VAL A 45 4.50 2.38 -4.15
N ALA A 46 5.63 2.37 -3.44
CA ALA A 46 6.50 1.21 -3.33
C ALA A 46 6.35 0.61 -1.93
N PHE A 47 6.15 -0.70 -1.85
CA PHE A 47 5.96 -1.46 -0.63
C PHE A 47 7.23 -2.24 -0.31
N TYR A 48 7.60 -2.25 0.96
CA TYR A 48 8.84 -2.81 1.46
C TYR A 48 8.58 -3.78 2.61
N LYS A 49 9.26 -4.92 2.57
CA LYS A 49 9.27 -5.90 3.65
C LYS A 49 10.70 -6.30 3.95
N HIS A 50 11.10 -6.23 5.21
CA HIS A 50 12.49 -6.47 5.63
C HIS A 50 13.55 -5.62 4.86
N GLY A 51 13.16 -4.45 4.35
CA GLY A 51 14.04 -3.56 3.60
C GLY A 51 14.11 -3.82 2.08
N GLU A 52 13.45 -4.85 1.57
CA GLU A 52 13.36 -5.14 0.14
C GLU A 52 12.04 -4.63 -0.44
N GLU A 53 12.08 -4.05 -1.65
CA GLU A 53 10.86 -3.71 -2.38
C GLU A 53 10.17 -5.00 -2.85
N VAL A 54 8.98 -5.25 -2.34
CA VAL A 54 8.20 -6.44 -2.66
C VAL A 54 7.20 -6.17 -3.79
N TRP A 55 6.73 -4.93 -3.90
CA TRP A 55 5.74 -4.57 -4.90
C TRP A 55 5.63 -3.05 -5.05
N ALA A 56 5.24 -2.60 -6.24
CA ALA A 56 4.94 -1.20 -6.51
C ALA A 56 3.69 -1.07 -7.37
N CYS A 57 2.89 -0.03 -7.10
CA CYS A 57 1.71 0.29 -7.89
C CYS A 57 1.42 1.80 -7.86
N ASN A 58 0.43 2.25 -8.62
CA ASN A 58 0.04 3.65 -8.58
C ASN A 58 -0.72 4.00 -7.29
N ALA A 59 -0.62 5.24 -6.83
CA ALA A 59 -1.17 5.71 -5.57
C ALA A 59 -2.70 5.70 -5.51
N MET A 60 -3.38 5.78 -6.66
CA MET A 60 -4.84 5.63 -6.74
C MET A 60 -5.26 4.17 -6.50
N TYR A 61 -4.54 3.23 -7.11
CA TYR A 61 -4.77 1.82 -6.94
C TYR A 61 -4.51 1.40 -5.50
N ALA A 62 -3.40 1.85 -4.90
CA ALA A 62 -3.07 1.57 -3.51
C ALA A 62 -4.11 2.10 -2.52
N ALA A 63 -4.74 3.24 -2.79
CA ALA A 63 -5.75 3.83 -1.91
C ALA A 63 -7.09 3.07 -1.88
N ALA A 64 -7.32 2.13 -2.79
CA ALA A 64 -8.56 1.36 -2.84
C ALA A 64 -8.57 0.13 -1.91
N PRO A 65 -7.54 -0.75 -1.89
CA PRO A 65 -7.55 -1.99 -1.10
C PRO A 65 -6.77 -1.93 0.21
N PHE A 66 -6.10 -0.81 0.53
CA PHE A 66 -5.26 -0.66 1.73
C PHE A 66 -5.72 0.49 2.63
N ASP A 67 -5.55 0.29 3.93
CA ASP A 67 -5.54 1.35 4.93
C ASP A 67 -4.08 1.78 5.21
N PHE A 68 -3.86 3.08 5.39
CA PHE A 68 -2.53 3.65 5.59
C PHE A 68 -2.44 4.38 6.93
N ALA A 69 -1.51 3.96 7.77
CA ALA A 69 -1.13 4.70 8.97
C ALA A 69 0.18 5.48 8.69
N PRO A 70 0.20 6.81 8.85
CA PRO A 70 1.43 7.58 8.63
C PRO A 70 2.50 7.16 9.64
N LEU A 71 3.72 6.99 9.15
CA LEU A 71 4.88 6.73 9.99
C LEU A 71 5.63 8.05 10.22
N PRO A 72 6.31 8.20 11.38
CA PRO A 72 7.22 9.30 11.57
C PRO A 72 8.26 9.26 10.44
N SER A 73 8.41 10.37 9.71
CA SER A 73 9.62 10.57 8.93
C SER A 73 10.78 10.57 9.92
N ALA A 74 11.71 9.63 9.73
CA ALA A 74 12.99 9.63 10.43
C ALA A 74 13.78 10.91 10.13
#